data_AF-A0A397V0N2-F1
#
_entry.id   AF-A0A397V0N2-F1
#
_cell.length_a   1.000
_cell.length_b   1.000
_cell.length_c   1.000
_cell.angle_alpha   90.00
_cell.angle_beta   90.00
_cell.angle_gamma   90.00
#
_symmetry.space_group_name_H-M   'P 1'
#
loop_
_entity.id
_entity.type
_entity.pdbx_description
1 polymer ?
#
loop_
_entity_poly.entity_id
_entity_poly.type
_entity_poly.pdbx_seq_one_letter_code
_entity_poly.pdbx_strand_id
1 'polypeptide(L)'
;MIVKSVFILFDLTMDILFVIKNGKDVPWLYIPSITILIVPLVFNMVVATMLITHELRENCSFIKWFNEYKSVISIFTICSGADISLFEFLMSRFAGFEIFNAPFSNFTLNWIYLGTVINTLIEEIPQLIVQILYFKYTVKYEAIPFLTLLTGSISLLNNIIFKLFKCFSNKQSFSSKNKVDDFYN
;
A
#
# COMPACT_ATOMS: atom_id res chain seq x y z
N MET A 1 -9.86 7.08 -0.59
CA MET A 1 -8.86 6.80 -1.65
C MET A 1 -7.82 7.92 -1.75
N ILE A 2 -8.21 9.20 -1.90
CA ILE A 2 -7.26 10.34 -1.95
C ILE A 2 -6.46 10.47 -0.64
N VAL A 3 -7.17 10.56 0.50
CA VAL A 3 -6.53 10.72 1.81
C VAL A 3 -5.55 9.59 2.09
N LYS A 4 -5.92 8.35 1.74
CA LYS A 4 -5.03 7.17 1.81
C LYS A 4 -3.76 7.37 0.97
N SER A 5 -3.90 7.82 -0.27
CA SER A 5 -2.76 8.03 -1.18
C SER A 5 -1.80 9.12 -0.69
N VAL A 6 -2.33 10.22 -0.16
CA VAL A 6 -1.52 11.30 0.45
C VAL A 6 -0.79 10.79 1.69
N PHE A 7 -1.48 9.99 2.51
CA PHE A 7 -0.92 9.43 3.74
C PHE A 7 0.24 8.47 3.45
N ILE A 8 0.12 7.62 2.43
CA ILE A 8 1.19 6.70 1.98
C ILE A 8 2.47 7.48 1.64
N LEU A 9 2.36 8.56 0.86
CA LEU A 9 3.54 9.37 0.49
C LEU A 9 4.14 10.10 1.68
N PHE A 10 3.30 10.54 2.62
CA PHE A 10 3.75 11.15 3.85
C PHE A 10 4.50 10.14 4.74
N ASP A 11 3.97 8.93 4.90
CA ASP A 11 4.58 7.85 5.68
C ASP A 11 5.98 7.50 5.16
N LEU A 12 6.12 7.27 3.84
CA LEU A 12 7.42 7.05 3.21
C LEU A 12 8.41 8.20 3.48
N THR A 13 7.92 9.44 3.43
CA THR A 13 8.76 10.62 3.71
C THR A 13 9.25 10.61 5.16
N MET A 14 8.37 10.29 6.10
CA MET A 14 8.70 10.20 7.52
C MET A 14 9.68 9.06 7.82
N ASP A 15 9.54 7.93 7.14
CA ASP A 15 10.44 6.79 7.29
C ASP A 15 11.84 7.08 6.77
N ILE A 16 11.95 7.73 5.61
CA ILE A 16 13.23 8.21 5.06
C ILE A 16 13.87 9.20 6.04
N LEU A 17 13.10 10.17 6.54
CA LEU A 17 13.60 11.18 7.48
C LEU A 17 14.08 10.54 8.79
N PHE A 18 13.36 9.55 9.31
CA PHE A 18 13.74 8.80 10.50
C PHE A 18 15.10 8.11 10.29
N VAL A 19 15.28 7.39 9.19
CA VAL A 19 16.55 6.71 8.89
C VAL A 19 17.72 7.69 8.75
N ILE A 20 17.51 8.83 8.10
CA ILE A 20 18.56 9.83 7.84
C ILE A 20 18.95 10.59 9.12
N LYS A 21 17.97 11.07 9.88
CA LYS A 21 18.20 12.01 11.00
C LYS A 21 18.36 11.30 12.34
N ASN A 22 17.60 10.24 12.58
CA ASN A 22 17.50 9.60 13.89
C ASN A 22 18.02 8.15 13.90
N GLY A 23 18.22 7.54 12.73
CA GLY A 23 18.62 6.14 12.62
C GLY A 23 19.96 5.82 13.31
N LYS A 24 20.83 6.81 13.53
CA LYS A 24 22.13 6.65 14.21
C LYS A 24 22.08 6.87 15.72
N ASP A 25 20.97 7.37 16.26
CA ASP A 25 20.81 7.63 17.70
C ASP A 25 20.81 6.32 18.50
N VAL A 26 20.33 5.24 17.87
CA VAL A 26 20.39 3.87 18.39
C VAL A 26 21.12 2.99 17.36
N PRO A 27 22.45 2.84 17.46
CA PRO A 27 23.28 2.27 16.38
C PRO A 27 22.86 0.88 15.90
N TRP A 28 22.37 0.02 16.80
CA TRP A 28 21.94 -1.33 16.45
C TRP A 28 20.57 -1.39 15.73
N LEU A 29 19.77 -0.31 15.79
CA LEU A 29 18.51 -0.18 15.03
C LEU A 29 18.74 0.35 13.61
N TYR A 30 19.91 0.91 13.30
CA TYR A 30 20.17 1.55 12.02
C TYR A 30 20.02 0.59 10.82
N ILE A 31 20.70 -0.56 10.87
CA ILE A 31 20.66 -1.57 9.80
C ILE A 31 19.24 -2.16 9.64
N PRO A 32 18.53 -2.56 10.72
CA PRO A 32 17.13 -2.95 10.62
C PRO A 32 16.26 -1.87 9.96
N SER A 33 16.42 -0.60 10.34
CA SER A 33 15.61 0.51 9.81
C SER A 33 15.81 0.71 8.30
N ILE A 34 17.06 0.63 7.82
CA ILE A 34 17.35 0.68 6.37
C ILE A 34 16.74 -0.53 5.65
N THR A 35 16.85 -1.72 6.24
CA THR A 35 16.36 -2.95 5.63
C THR A 35 14.83 -2.92 5.48
N ILE A 36 14.14 -2.46 6.52
CA ILE A 36 12.67 -2.32 6.52
C ILE A 36 12.22 -1.22 5.56
N LEU A 37 13.02 -0.19 5.30
CA LEU A 37 12.68 0.81 4.28
C LEU A 37 12.89 0.29 2.85
N ILE A 38 14.02 -0.37 2.58
CA ILE A 38 14.42 -0.72 1.22
C ILE A 38 13.72 -1.98 0.70
N VAL A 39 13.54 -3.01 1.54
CA VAL A 39 12.97 -4.29 1.10
C VAL A 39 11.53 -4.15 0.59
N PRO A 40 10.60 -3.51 1.33
CA PRO A 40 9.23 -3.31 0.87
C PRO A 40 9.17 -2.37 -0.34
N LEU A 41 10.00 -1.33 -0.36
CA LEU A 41 10.06 -0.38 -1.48
C LEU A 41 10.42 -1.07 -2.80
N VAL A 42 11.44 -1.93 -2.78
CA VAL A 42 11.83 -2.72 -3.95
C VAL A 42 10.76 -3.75 -4.30
N PHE A 43 10.22 -4.45 -3.30
CA PHE A 43 9.15 -5.43 -3.51
C PHE A 43 7.94 -4.79 -4.22
N ASN A 44 7.44 -3.67 -3.71
CA ASN A 44 6.28 -2.98 -4.26
C ASN A 44 6.54 -2.49 -5.70
N MET A 45 7.73 -1.93 -5.99
CA MET A 45 8.08 -1.53 -7.37
C MET A 45 8.11 -2.72 -8.35
N VAL A 46 8.66 -3.86 -7.92
CA VAL A 46 8.71 -5.08 -8.74
C VAL A 46 7.31 -5.59 -9.03
N VAL A 47 6.46 -5.73 -8.00
CA VAL A 47 5.07 -6.18 -8.19
C VAL A 47 4.29 -5.20 -9.04
N ALA A 48 4.41 -3.89 -8.81
CA ALA A 48 3.74 -2.86 -9.61
C ALA A 48 4.11 -3.00 -11.09
N THR A 49 5.40 -3.12 -11.40
CA THR A 49 5.89 -3.28 -12.78
C THR A 49 5.38 -4.58 -13.42
N MET A 50 5.34 -5.68 -12.67
CA MET A 50 4.79 -6.96 -13.15
C MET A 50 3.30 -6.84 -13.49
N LEU A 51 2.51 -6.15 -12.65
CA LEU A 51 1.07 -5.98 -12.88
C LEU A 51 0.79 -5.10 -14.10
N ILE A 52 1.50 -3.98 -14.26
CA ILE A 52 1.37 -3.15 -15.47
C ILE A 52 1.75 -3.95 -16.72
N THR A 53 2.83 -4.73 -16.66
CA THR A 53 3.26 -5.57 -17.78
C THR A 53 2.21 -6.64 -18.12
N HIS A 54 1.57 -7.23 -17.11
CA HIS A 54 0.49 -8.20 -17.30
C HIS A 54 -0.73 -7.55 -17.98
N GLU A 55 -1.17 -6.38 -17.51
CA GLU A 55 -2.30 -5.67 -18.09
C GLU A 55 -2.04 -5.21 -19.53
N LEU A 56 -0.82 -4.81 -19.84
CA LEU A 56 -0.40 -4.45 -21.21
C LEU A 56 -0.38 -5.64 -22.17
N ARG A 57 -0.36 -6.88 -21.67
CA ARG A 57 -0.37 -8.10 -22.50
C ARG A 57 -1.78 -8.65 -22.69
N GLU A 58 -2.56 -8.68 -21.61
CA GLU A 58 -3.80 -9.45 -21.56
C GLU A 58 -5.08 -8.58 -21.67
N ASN A 59 -4.99 -7.25 -21.47
CA ASN A 59 -6.17 -6.40 -21.35
C ASN A 59 -6.22 -5.29 -22.41
N CYS A 60 -6.97 -5.54 -23.49
CA CYS A 60 -7.19 -4.58 -24.58
C CYS A 60 -7.77 -3.24 -24.14
N SER A 61 -8.66 -3.23 -23.13
CA SER A 61 -9.25 -1.99 -22.61
C SER A 61 -8.21 -1.16 -21.87
N PHE A 62 -7.34 -1.83 -21.10
CA PHE A 62 -6.23 -1.19 -20.42
C PHE A 62 -5.19 -0.64 -21.39
N ILE A 63 -4.86 -1.35 -22.47
CA ILE A 63 -3.94 -0.85 -23.50
C ILE A 63 -4.45 0.45 -24.13
N LYS A 64 -5.74 0.54 -24.44
CA LYS A 64 -6.36 1.76 -24.98
C LYS A 64 -6.22 2.93 -24.01
N TRP A 65 -6.59 2.72 -22.75
CA TRP A 65 -6.46 3.72 -21.69
C TRP A 65 -4.99 4.11 -21.42
N PHE A 66 -4.08 3.14 -21.44
CA PHE A 66 -2.64 3.35 -21.24
C PHE A 66 -2.04 4.26 -22.31
N ASN A 67 -2.44 4.10 -23.58
CA ASN A 67 -1.93 4.93 -24.67
C ASN A 67 -2.27 6.42 -24.48
N GLU A 68 -3.40 6.73 -23.84
CA GLU A 68 -3.81 8.10 -23.53
C GLU A 68 -3.09 8.65 -22.29
N TYR A 69 -2.83 7.82 -21.27
CA TYR A 69 -2.34 8.25 -19.95
C TYR A 69 -0.98 7.67 -19.54
N LYS A 70 -0.14 7.26 -20.49
CA LYS A 70 1.15 6.58 -20.25
C LYS A 70 2.05 7.26 -19.19
N SER A 71 2.15 8.59 -19.22
CA SER A 71 3.00 9.33 -18.28
C SER A 71 2.50 9.23 -16.85
N VAL A 72 1.18 9.23 -16.67
CA VAL A 72 0.53 9.15 -15.37
C VAL A 72 0.81 7.80 -14.75
N ILE A 73 0.57 6.74 -15.51
CA ILE A 73 0.80 5.39 -14.99
C ILE A 73 2.27 5.10 -14.73
N SER A 74 3.21 5.67 -15.50
CA SER A 74 4.63 5.60 -15.16
C SER A 74 4.94 6.24 -13.81
N ILE A 75 4.39 7.44 -13.54
CA ILE A 75 4.55 8.10 -12.23
C ILE A 75 3.97 7.21 -11.12
N PHE A 76 2.75 6.71 -11.29
CA PHE A 76 2.13 5.84 -10.31
C PHE A 76 2.89 4.54 -10.10
N THR A 77 3.49 3.95 -11.14
CA THR A 77 4.30 2.73 -11.02
C THR A 77 5.54 2.97 -10.15
N ILE A 78 6.19 4.14 -10.30
CA ILE A 78 7.33 4.52 -9.47
C ILE A 78 6.86 4.83 -8.03
N CYS A 79 5.81 5.64 -7.89
CA CYS A 79 5.24 6.00 -6.59
C CYS A 79 4.71 4.79 -5.82
N SER A 80 4.23 3.75 -6.53
CA SER A 80 3.80 2.49 -5.94
C SER A 80 4.90 1.76 -5.20
N GLY A 81 6.18 2.15 -5.34
CA GLY A 81 7.22 1.72 -4.41
C GLY A 81 6.87 2.00 -2.94
N ALA A 82 6.18 3.11 -2.65
CA ALA A 82 5.67 3.39 -1.31
C ALA A 82 4.61 2.37 -0.87
N ASP A 83 3.58 2.18 -1.69
CA ASP A 83 2.58 1.13 -1.48
C ASP A 83 1.84 0.86 -2.80
N ILE A 84 1.62 -0.41 -3.10
CA ILE A 84 0.97 -0.83 -4.34
C ILE A 84 -0.50 -0.39 -4.45
N SER A 85 -1.16 -0.10 -3.32
CA SER A 85 -2.52 0.42 -3.30
C SER A 85 -2.67 1.82 -3.88
N LEU A 86 -1.59 2.51 -4.23
CA LEU A 86 -1.66 3.73 -5.05
C LEU A 86 -2.34 3.46 -6.41
N PHE A 87 -2.29 2.23 -6.94
CA PHE A 87 -3.08 1.86 -8.12
C PHE A 87 -4.60 1.85 -7.89
N GLU A 88 -5.06 1.68 -6.65
CA GLU A 88 -6.50 1.84 -6.34
C GLU A 88 -6.95 3.27 -6.66
N PHE A 89 -6.07 4.27 -6.48
CA PHE A 89 -6.41 5.65 -6.83
C PHE A 89 -6.64 5.83 -8.34
N LEU A 90 -5.87 5.13 -9.18
CA LEU A 90 -6.06 5.13 -10.63
C LEU A 90 -7.38 4.53 -11.10
N MET A 91 -8.08 3.75 -10.28
CA MET A 91 -9.40 3.19 -10.60
C MET A 91 -10.56 3.85 -9.83
N SER A 92 -10.28 4.89 -9.03
CA SER A 92 -11.23 5.49 -8.10
C SER A 92 -12.32 6.37 -8.75
N ARG A 93 -12.20 6.64 -10.05
CA ARG A 93 -12.97 7.65 -10.81
C ARG A 93 -12.96 9.01 -10.13
N PHE A 94 -11.80 9.39 -9.58
CA PHE A 94 -11.67 10.62 -8.82
C PHE A 94 -12.12 11.84 -9.64
N ALA A 95 -13.07 12.59 -9.07
CA ALA A 95 -13.70 13.76 -9.67
C ALA A 95 -14.27 13.54 -11.09
N GLY A 96 -14.55 12.29 -11.47
CA GLY A 96 -15.05 11.93 -12.80
C GLY A 96 -14.00 12.03 -13.92
N PHE A 97 -12.72 12.22 -13.61
CA PHE A 97 -11.69 12.27 -14.65
C PHE A 97 -11.33 10.85 -15.13
N GLU A 98 -11.25 10.69 -16.46
CA GLU A 98 -10.92 9.42 -17.11
C GLU A 98 -9.49 8.93 -16.79
N ILE A 99 -8.58 9.84 -16.46
CA ILE A 99 -7.24 9.53 -15.92
C ILE A 99 -7.28 8.69 -14.62
N PHE A 100 -8.40 8.71 -13.89
CA PHE A 100 -8.60 7.92 -12.67
C PHE A 100 -9.64 6.81 -12.88
N ASN A 101 -9.85 6.38 -14.12
CA ASN A 101 -10.77 5.31 -14.50
C ASN A 101 -10.03 4.14 -15.17
N ALA A 102 -8.86 3.77 -14.64
CA ALA A 102 -8.04 2.69 -15.17
C ALA A 102 -8.79 1.34 -15.14
N PRO A 103 -8.93 0.65 -16.29
CA PRO A 103 -9.71 -0.58 -16.38
C PRO A 103 -8.87 -1.80 -16.02
N PHE A 104 -8.40 -1.89 -14.77
CA PHE A 104 -7.64 -3.05 -14.28
C PHE A 104 -8.48 -4.33 -14.27
N SER A 105 -7.85 -5.46 -14.59
CA SER A 105 -8.49 -6.77 -14.50
C SER A 105 -8.67 -7.23 -13.05
N ASN A 106 -9.61 -8.16 -12.81
CA ASN A 106 -9.81 -8.77 -11.49
C ASN A 106 -8.55 -9.46 -10.94
N PHE A 107 -7.70 -10.00 -11.83
CA PHE A 107 -6.42 -10.58 -11.44
C PHE A 107 -5.52 -9.53 -10.78
N THR A 108 -5.34 -8.39 -11.45
CA THR A 108 -4.53 -7.28 -10.92
C THR A 108 -5.11 -6.70 -9.65
N LEU A 109 -6.43 -6.55 -9.56
CA LEU A 109 -7.10 -6.10 -8.32
C LEU A 109 -6.84 -7.04 -7.14
N ASN A 110 -6.85 -8.35 -7.38
CA ASN A 110 -6.55 -9.32 -6.32
C ASN A 110 -5.08 -9.25 -5.90
N TRP A 111 -4.16 -9.05 -6.84
CA TRP A 111 -2.73 -8.86 -6.53
C TRP A 111 -2.43 -7.55 -5.83
N ILE A 112 -3.08 -6.44 -6.18
CA ILE A 112 -2.98 -5.18 -5.44
C ILE A 112 -3.38 -5.42 -3.99
N TYR A 113 -4.51 -6.10 -3.77
CA TYR A 113 -4.95 -6.44 -2.42
C TYR A 113 -3.95 -7.35 -1.68
N LEU A 114 -3.48 -8.44 -2.31
CA LEU A 114 -2.48 -9.32 -1.70
C LEU A 114 -1.17 -8.59 -1.41
N GLY A 115 -0.74 -7.70 -2.31
CA GLY A 115 0.41 -6.85 -2.14
C GLY A 115 0.29 -5.96 -0.90
N THR A 116 -0.87 -5.33 -0.66
CA THR A 116 -1.10 -4.58 0.60
C THR A 116 -1.07 -5.46 1.85
N VAL A 117 -1.47 -6.73 1.73
CA VAL A 117 -1.39 -7.68 2.85
C VAL A 117 0.07 -7.97 3.17
N ILE A 118 0.87 -8.24 2.14
CA ILE A 118 2.31 -8.52 2.27
C ILE A 118 3.02 -7.27 2.80
N ASN A 119 2.73 -6.08 2.25
CA ASN A 119 3.35 -4.82 2.64
C ASN A 119 3.18 -4.55 4.13
N THR A 120 1.97 -4.73 4.67
CA THR A 120 1.73 -4.66 6.13
C THR A 120 2.65 -5.56 6.95
N LEU A 121 2.94 -6.77 6.47
CA LEU A 121 3.75 -7.75 7.22
C LEU A 121 5.25 -7.42 7.15
N ILE A 122 5.73 -6.90 6.02
CA ILE A 122 7.16 -6.68 5.78
C ILE A 122 7.63 -5.25 6.10
N GLU A 123 6.71 -4.28 6.06
CA GLU A 123 6.97 -2.86 6.31
C GLU A 123 6.32 -2.43 7.61
N GLU A 124 4.99 -2.34 7.64
CA GLU A 124 4.28 -1.62 8.70
C GLU A 124 4.48 -2.23 10.09
N ILE A 125 4.41 -3.56 10.22
CA ILE A 125 4.65 -4.24 11.51
C ILE A 125 6.11 -4.10 11.96
N PRO A 126 7.13 -4.45 11.15
CA PRO A 126 8.53 -4.22 11.51
C PRO A 126 8.86 -2.75 11.81
N GLN A 127 8.32 -1.80 11.03
CA GLN A 127 8.49 -0.36 11.22
C GLN A 127 7.98 0.04 12.61
N LEU A 128 6.76 -0.40 12.99
CA LEU A 128 6.20 -0.12 14.31
C LEU A 128 7.08 -0.69 15.44
N ILE A 129 7.61 -1.91 15.26
CA ILE A 129 8.52 -2.53 16.23
C ILE A 129 9.78 -1.67 16.40
N VAL A 130 10.41 -1.24 15.29
CA VAL A 130 11.58 -0.36 15.33
C VAL A 130 11.28 0.95 16.03
N GLN A 131 10.14 1.59 15.76
CA GLN A 131 9.76 2.85 16.39
C GLN A 131 9.51 2.71 17.91
N ILE A 132 8.87 1.61 18.35
CA ILE A 132 8.68 1.33 19.78
C ILE A 132 10.04 1.11 20.47
N LEU A 133 10.94 0.37 19.83
CA LEU A 133 12.29 0.15 20.36
C LEU A 133 13.06 1.48 20.42
N TYR A 134 13.01 2.29 19.37
CA TYR A 134 13.62 3.61 19.35
C TYR A 134 13.14 4.45 20.53
N PHE A 135 11.81 4.58 20.71
CA PHE A 135 11.22 5.31 21.83
C PHE A 135 11.74 4.83 23.19
N LYS A 136 11.91 3.52 23.37
CA LYS A 136 12.40 2.92 24.61
C LYS A 136 13.88 3.24 24.89
N TYR A 137 14.71 3.36 23.85
CA TYR A 137 16.17 3.48 23.98
C TYR A 137 16.71 4.89 23.78
N THR A 138 15.87 5.88 23.46
CA THR A 138 16.25 7.30 23.38
C THR A 138 15.71 8.13 24.55
N VAL A 139 16.55 9.01 25.09
CA VAL A 139 16.18 9.93 26.18
C VAL A 139 15.45 11.18 25.68
N LYS A 140 15.70 11.59 24.42
CA LYS A 140 15.03 12.72 23.77
C LYS A 140 14.14 12.22 22.65
N TYR A 141 12.85 12.46 22.77
CA TYR A 141 11.90 12.09 21.74
C TYR A 141 11.63 13.28 20.83
N GLU A 142 12.10 13.18 19.59
CA GLU A 142 11.99 14.23 18.58
C GLU A 142 10.70 14.09 17.78
N ALA A 143 10.28 15.18 17.12
CA ALA A 143 9.04 15.23 16.36
C ALA A 143 8.99 14.20 15.23
N ILE A 144 10.14 13.86 14.61
CA ILE A 144 10.22 12.92 13.49
C ILE A 144 9.84 11.49 13.95
N PRO A 145 10.54 10.87 14.92
CA PRO A 145 10.14 9.57 15.48
C PRO A 145 8.69 9.52 15.97
N PHE A 146 8.20 10.60 16.59
CA PHE A 146 6.79 10.70 17.01
C PHE A 146 5.82 10.59 15.83
N LEU A 147 6.05 11.40 14.81
CA LEU A 147 5.20 11.43 13.62
C LEU A 147 5.29 10.10 12.87
N THR A 148 6.47 9.49 12.75
CA THR A 148 6.65 8.16 12.13
C THR A 148 5.88 7.07 12.88
N LEU A 149 5.94 7.06 14.22
CA LEU A 149 5.18 6.10 15.02
C LEU A 149 3.67 6.33 14.87
N LEU A 150 3.24 7.59 14.85
CA LEU A 150 1.83 7.95 14.68
C LEU A 150 1.32 7.52 13.29
N THR A 151 2.08 7.77 12.23
CA THR A 151 1.68 7.42 10.87
C THR A 151 1.63 5.91 10.66
N GLY A 152 2.68 5.19 11.07
CA GLY A 152 2.70 3.73 11.01
C GLY A 152 1.54 3.08 11.78
N SER A 153 1.20 3.63 12.97
CA SER A 153 0.06 3.13 13.76
C SER A 153 -1.29 3.34 13.05
N ILE A 154 -1.50 4.52 12.45
CA ILE A 154 -2.73 4.83 11.71
C ILE A 154 -2.82 3.97 10.43
N SER A 155 -1.70 3.77 9.71
CA SER A 155 -1.67 2.96 8.49
C SER A 155 -2.03 1.49 8.80
N LEU A 156 -1.43 0.93 9.85
CA LEU A 156 -1.76 -0.42 10.34
C LEU A 156 -3.24 -0.57 10.69
N LEU A 157 -3.79 0.38 11.46
CA LEU A 157 -5.20 0.36 11.82
C LEU A 157 -6.12 0.40 10.60
N ASN A 158 -5.82 1.29 9.64
CA ASN A 158 -6.57 1.39 8.39
C ASN A 158 -6.52 0.07 7.60
N ASN A 159 -5.35 -0.53 7.49
CA ASN A 159 -5.18 -1.79 6.77
C ASN A 159 -5.90 -2.95 7.47
N ILE A 160 -5.87 -3.02 8.80
CA ILE A 160 -6.62 -4.02 9.57
C ILE A 160 -8.14 -3.83 9.37
N ILE A 161 -8.65 -2.61 9.52
CA ILE A 161 -10.08 -2.29 9.35
C ILE A 161 -10.54 -2.66 7.93
N PHE A 162 -9.77 -2.29 6.90
CA PHE A 162 -10.10 -2.59 5.51
C PHE A 162 -10.13 -4.10 5.24
N LYS A 163 -9.15 -4.85 5.74
CA LYS A 163 -9.08 -6.32 5.61
C LYS A 163 -10.24 -7.00 6.34
N LEU A 164 -10.58 -6.53 7.54
CA LEU A 164 -11.76 -7.01 8.29
C LEU A 164 -13.05 -6.77 7.51
N PHE A 165 -13.25 -5.56 7.01
CA PHE A 165 -14.44 -5.20 6.25
C PHE A 165 -14.60 -6.08 4.99
N LYS A 166 -13.51 -6.30 4.25
CA LYS A 166 -13.52 -7.18 3.07
C LYS A 166 -13.84 -8.63 3.44
N CYS A 167 -13.30 -9.13 4.56
CA CYS A 167 -13.60 -10.47 5.06
C CYS A 167 -15.09 -10.62 5.43
N PHE A 168 -15.67 -9.63 6.11
CA PHE A 168 -17.10 -9.62 6.44
C PHE A 168 -18.00 -9.52 5.20
N SER A 169 -17.64 -8.66 4.24
CA SER A 169 -18.38 -8.49 2.99
C SER A 169 -18.36 -9.77 2.13
N ASN A 170 -17.21 -10.44 2.02
CA ASN A 170 -17.12 -11.73 1.32
C ASN A 170 -17.92 -12.83 2.02
N LYS A 171 -17.97 -12.85 3.36
CA LYS A 171 -18.82 -13.80 4.12
C LYS A 171 -20.31 -13.58 3.86
N GLN A 172 -20.76 -12.32 3.73
CA GLN A 172 -22.15 -12.02 3.37
C GLN A 172 -22.49 -12.45 1.94
N SER A 173 -21.61 -12.20 0.97
CA SER A 173 -21.77 -12.65 -0.42
C SER A 173 -21.85 -14.19 -0.53
N PHE A 174 -21.09 -14.92 0.28
CA PHE A 174 -21.14 -16.40 0.32
C PHE A 174 -22.43 -16.90 1.01
N SER A 175 -22.84 -16.25 2.10
CA SER A 175 -24.09 -16.55 2.82
C SER A 175 -25.33 -16.29 1.96
N SER A 176 -25.33 -15.26 1.11
CA SER A 176 -26.43 -14.97 0.18
C SER A 176 -26.46 -15.94 -1.01
N LYS A 177 -25.30 -16.42 -1.50
CA LYS A 177 -25.24 -17.40 -2.58
C LYS A 177 -25.81 -18.76 -2.16
N ASN A 178 -25.42 -19.24 -0.97
CA ASN A 178 -25.93 -20.51 -0.43
C ASN A 178 -27.45 -20.46 -0.17
N LYS A 179 -28.00 -19.31 0.25
CA LYS A 179 -29.45 -19.14 0.39
C LYS A 179 -30.22 -19.13 -0.92
N VAL A 180 -29.59 -18.74 -2.03
CA VAL A 180 -30.21 -18.79 -3.36
C VAL A 180 -30.18 -20.22 -3.90
N ASP A 181 -29.07 -20.94 -3.70
CA ASP A 181 -28.93 -22.33 -4.13
C ASP A 181 -29.86 -23.29 -3.35
N ASP A 182 -30.18 -22.98 -2.09
CA ASP A 182 -31.19 -23.70 -1.28
C ASP A 182 -32.65 -23.40 -1.71
N PHE A 183 -32.90 -22.34 -2.48
CA PHE A 183 -34.25 -21.98 -2.95
C PHE A 183 -34.62 -22.65 -4.29
N TYR A 184 -33.62 -23.23 -4.98
CA TYR A 184 -33.77 -23.91 -6.26
C TYR A 184 -33.62 -25.44 -6.18
N ASN A 185 -33.53 -26.01 -4.97
CA ASN A 185 -33.62 -27.45 -4.68
C ASN A 185 -34.89 -27.75 -3.88
#